data_AF-A0A3L6JGV0-F1
#
_entry.id   AF-A0A3L6JGV0-F1
#
_cell.length_a   1.000
_cell.length_b   1.000
_cell.length_c   1.000
_cell.angle_alpha   90.00
_cell.angle_beta   90.00
_cell.angle_gamma   90.00
#
_symmetry.space_group_name_H-M   'P 1'
#
loop_
_entity.id
_entity.type
_entity.pdbx_description
1 polymer ?
#
loop_
_entity_poly.entity_id
_entity_poly.type
_entity_poly.pdbx_seq_one_letter_code
_entity_poly.pdbx_strand_id
1 'polypeptide(L)'
;MAYCELWLESMRGMSAFRVALLAPEGFDLPNGFSLAEVQKSRKKKLYVSECIVGIKAAKKRIEAAAQFYSDRKLKFLFFREIRKPTE
;
A
#
# COMPACT_ATOMS: atom_id res chain seq x y z
N MET A 1 16.32 -10.74 1.66
CA MET A 1 15.30 -10.66 2.74
C MET A 1 13.98 -10.26 2.12
N ALA A 2 12.90 -10.99 2.41
CA ALA A 2 11.55 -10.62 1.97
C ALA A 2 11.02 -9.49 2.88
N TYR A 3 10.52 -8.41 2.27
CA TYR A 3 9.90 -7.29 2.98
C TYR A 3 8.75 -6.73 2.15
N CYS A 4 7.75 -6.17 2.82
CA CYS A 4 6.66 -5.46 2.17
C CYS A 4 6.99 -3.99 2.01
N GLU A 5 6.42 -3.31 1.02
CA GLU A 5 6.54 -1.86 0.86
C GLU A 5 5.14 -1.23 0.88
N LEU A 6 5.00 -0.12 1.60
CA LEU A 6 3.76 0.65 1.69
C LEU A 6 4.01 2.10 1.28
N TRP A 7 3.15 2.66 0.43
CA TRP A 7 3.15 4.08 0.07
C TRP A 7 1.73 4.59 -0.24
N LEU A 8 1.57 5.92 -0.31
CA LEU A 8 0.34 6.56 -0.77
C LEU A 8 0.48 6.94 -2.25
N GLU A 9 -0.55 6.67 -3.04
CA GLU A 9 -0.66 7.18 -4.40
C GLU A 9 -1.72 8.29 -4.44
N SER A 10 -1.35 9.47 -4.96
CA SER A 10 -2.25 10.60 -5.15
C SER A 10 -3.11 10.38 -6.38
N MET A 11 -4.41 10.25 -6.17
CA MET A 11 -5.40 10.20 -7.23
C MET A 11 -6.00 11.60 -7.41
N ARG A 12 -6.22 12.03 -8.66
CA ARG A 12 -6.95 13.29 -8.97
C ARG A 12 -6.39 14.53 -8.26
N GLY A 13 -5.09 14.77 -8.37
CA GLY A 13 -4.46 16.01 -7.90
C GLY A 13 -4.52 16.21 -6.37
N MET A 14 -4.24 15.17 -5.58
CA MET A 14 -4.21 15.17 -4.10
C MET A 14 -5.57 15.28 -3.39
N SER A 15 -6.69 15.27 -4.12
CA SER A 15 -8.03 15.23 -3.52
C SER A 15 -8.39 13.84 -2.97
N ALA A 16 -7.82 12.79 -3.58
CA ALA A 16 -8.01 11.42 -3.16
C ALA A 16 -6.68 10.66 -3.17
N PHE A 17 -6.63 9.57 -2.42
CA PHE A 17 -5.43 8.76 -2.27
C PHE A 17 -5.81 7.28 -2.25
N ARG A 18 -4.92 6.41 -2.69
CA ARG A 18 -5.00 4.98 -2.38
C ARG A 18 -3.73 4.53 -1.69
N VAL A 19 -3.85 3.49 -0.87
CA VAL A 19 -2.69 2.85 -0.27
C VAL A 19 -2.22 1.76 -1.22
N ALA A 20 -0.95 1.81 -1.59
CA ALA A 20 -0.31 0.78 -2.38
C ALA A 20 0.59 -0.07 -1.49
N LEU A 21 0.53 -1.38 -1.70
CA LEU A 21 1.21 -2.41 -0.93
C LEU A 21 1.90 -3.37 -1.88
N LEU A 22 3.23 -3.40 -1.86
CA LEU A 22 4.02 -4.38 -2.61
C LEU A 22 4.47 -5.49 -1.67
N ALA A 23 3.83 -6.64 -1.77
CA ALA A 23 4.07 -7.78 -0.88
C ALA A 23 4.69 -8.97 -1.64
N PRO A 24 5.61 -9.74 -1.02
CA PRO A 24 6.04 -11.02 -1.58
C PRO A 24 4.86 -11.98 -1.78
N GLU A 25 4.98 -12.90 -2.73
CA GLU A 25 3.95 -13.91 -2.95
C GLU A 25 3.79 -14.82 -1.71
N GLY A 26 2.54 -15.16 -1.38
CA GLY A 26 2.20 -15.99 -0.22
C GLY A 26 2.15 -15.26 1.14
N PHE A 27 2.33 -13.94 1.16
CA PHE A 27 2.18 -13.15 2.39
C PHE A 27 0.71 -12.80 2.66
N ASP A 28 0.34 -12.79 3.94
CA ASP A 28 -0.98 -12.30 4.37
C ASP A 28 -1.15 -10.81 4.01
N LEU A 29 -2.39 -10.47 3.63
CA LEU A 29 -2.77 -9.12 3.25
C LEU A 29 -3.70 -8.51 4.30
N PRO A 30 -3.53 -7.23 4.62
CA PRO A 30 -4.55 -6.49 5.37
C PRO A 30 -5.86 -6.44 4.57
N ASN A 31 -6.99 -6.45 5.27
CA ASN A 31 -8.32 -6.35 4.65
C ASN A 31 -8.44 -5.12 3.75
N GLY A 32 -9.22 -5.22 2.67
CA GLY A 32 -9.53 -4.10 1.78
C GLY A 32 -8.40 -3.73 0.81
N PHE A 33 -7.59 -4.71 0.43
CA PHE A 33 -6.58 -4.61 -0.63
C PHE A 33 -6.91 -5.60 -1.74
N SER A 34 -6.83 -5.13 -2.98
CA SER A 34 -7.05 -5.92 -4.19
C SER A 34 -5.80 -5.92 -5.05
N LEU A 35 -5.57 -6.98 -5.82
CA LEU A 35 -4.43 -7.06 -6.73
C LEU A 35 -4.51 -5.93 -7.76
N ALA A 36 -3.44 -5.16 -7.92
CA ALA A 36 -3.36 -4.12 -8.93
C ALA A 36 -3.28 -4.72 -10.34
N GLU A 37 -3.89 -4.05 -11.31
CA GLU A 37 -3.81 -4.46 -12.72
C GLU A 37 -2.37 -4.36 -13.24
N VAL A 38 -1.69 -3.26 -12.90
CA VAL A 38 -0.28 -3.03 -13.27
C VAL A 38 0.64 -3.56 -12.17
N GLN A 39 1.52 -4.49 -12.53
CA GLN A 39 2.50 -5.08 -11.60
C GLN A 39 3.87 -4.42 -11.73
N LYS A 40 4.50 -4.14 -10.58
CA LYS A 40 5.80 -3.46 -10.51
C LYS A 40 7.00 -4.39 -10.35
N SER A 41 6.78 -5.69 -10.12
CA SER A 41 7.85 -6.63 -9.80
C SER A 41 7.50 -8.04 -10.25
N ARG A 42 8.53 -8.82 -10.63
CA ARG A 42 8.39 -10.26 -10.88
C ARG A 42 8.40 -11.11 -9.60
N LYS A 43 8.84 -10.54 -8.47
CA LYS A 43 9.04 -11.26 -7.19
C LYS A 43 8.04 -10.85 -6.09
N LYS A 44 7.30 -9.77 -6.32
CA LYS A 44 6.32 -9.22 -5.40
C LYS A 44 5.07 -8.85 -6.19
N LYS A 45 3.91 -8.99 -5.57
CA LYS A 45 2.63 -8.56 -6.12
C LYS A 45 2.24 -7.22 -5.55
N LEU A 46 1.79 -6.32 -6.42
CA LEU A 46 1.26 -5.03 -6.06
C LEU A 46 -0.23 -5.17 -5.75
N TYR A 47 -0.62 -4.69 -4.58
CA TYR A 47 -1.99 -4.57 -4.14
C TYR A 47 -2.33 -3.11 -3.85
N VAL A 48 -3.58 -2.74 -4.07
CA VAL A 48 -4.07 -1.38 -3.84
C VAL A 48 -5.34 -1.41 -3.02
N SER A 49 -5.51 -0.43 -2.16
CA SER A 49 -6.78 -0.19 -1.48
C SER A 49 -7.79 0.49 -2.41
N GLU A 50 -9.04 0.56 -1.95
CA GLU A 50 -10.00 1.51 -2.48
C GLU A 50 -9.49 2.95 -2.40
N CYS A 51 -10.11 3.82 -3.20
CA CYS A 51 -9.80 5.24 -3.22
C CYS A 51 -10.39 5.94 -1.99
N ILE A 52 -9.58 6.75 -1.32
CA ILE A 52 -9.88 7.39 -0.05
C ILE A 52 -9.82 8.90 -0.25
N VAL A 53 -10.92 9.58 0.04
CA VAL A 53 -10.98 11.04 -0.05
C VAL A 53 -10.25 11.67 1.15
N GLY A 54 -9.32 12.57 0.87
CA GLY A 54 -8.59 13.34 1.88
C GLY A 54 -7.39 12.63 2.53
N ILE A 55 -6.31 13.38 2.69
CA ILE A 55 -5.02 12.86 3.18
C ILE A 55 -5.08 12.32 4.61
N LYS A 56 -5.95 12.85 5.48
CA LYS A 56 -6.08 12.40 6.88
C LYS A 56 -6.64 10.98 6.96
N ALA A 57 -7.66 10.66 6.15
CA ALA A 57 -8.22 9.32 6.09
C ALA A 57 -7.22 8.33 5.45
N ALA A 58 -6.53 8.76 4.39
CA ALA A 58 -5.50 7.97 3.75
C ALA A 58 -4.34 7.62 4.71
N LYS A 59 -3.90 8.58 5.54
CA LYS A 59 -2.88 8.37 6.59
C LYS A 59 -3.31 7.31 7.60
N LYS A 60 -4.54 7.40 8.11
CA LYS A 60 -5.07 6.38 9.04
C LYS A 60 -5.08 4.98 8.41
N ARG A 61 -5.44 4.90 7.12
CA ARG A 61 -5.48 3.61 6.41
C ARG A 61 -4.08 3.00 6.25
N ILE A 62 -3.09 3.79 5.82
CA ILE A 62 -1.74 3.28 5.63
C ILE A 62 -1.08 2.94 6.98
N GLU A 63 -1.38 3.67 8.05
CA GLU A 63 -0.98 3.33 9.42
C GLU A 63 -1.57 2.01 9.89
N ALA A 64 -2.86 1.77 9.64
CA ALA A 64 -3.50 0.48 9.95
C ALA A 64 -2.86 -0.69 9.15
N ALA A 65 -2.52 -0.47 7.88
CA ALA A 65 -1.81 -1.48 7.08
C ALA A 65 -0.39 -1.74 7.60
N ALA A 66 0.31 -0.71 8.06
CA ALA A 66 1.63 -0.87 8.69
C ALA A 66 1.54 -1.60 10.03
N GLN A 67 0.51 -1.32 10.83
CA GLN A 67 0.27 -1.99 12.11
C GLN A 67 0.02 -3.49 11.90
N PHE A 68 -0.77 -3.87 10.89
CA PHE A 68 -1.03 -5.26 10.52
C PHE A 68 0.25 -6.09 10.34
N TYR A 69 1.27 -5.52 9.68
CA TYR A 69 2.57 -6.18 9.48
C TYR A 69 3.46 -6.12 10.73
N SER A 70 3.40 -5.02 11.48
CA SER A 70 4.12 -4.85 12.74
C SER A 70 3.70 -5.90 13.77
N ASP A 71 2.40 -6.12 13.94
CA ASP A 71 1.84 -7.10 14.89
C ASP A 71 2.27 -8.53 14.58
N ARG A 72 2.52 -8.82 13.30
CA ARG A 72 3.00 -10.12 12.81
C ARG A 72 4.53 -10.24 12.79
N LYS A 73 5.24 -9.24 13.31
CA LYS A 73 6.72 -9.15 13.29
C LYS A 73 7.32 -9.28 11.89
N LEU A 74 6.56 -8.90 10.85
CA LEU A 74 7.01 -8.93 9.46
C LEU A 74 7.81 -7.67 9.13
N LYS A 75 8.86 -7.81 8.33
CA LYS A 75 9.67 -6.66 7.87
C LYS A 75 8.90 -5.91 6.79
N PHE A 76 8.75 -4.60 6.96
CA PHE A 76 8.19 -3.71 5.94
C PHE A 76 8.98 -2.40 5.86
N LEU A 77 8.95 -1.79 4.68
CA LEU A 77 9.41 -0.44 4.42
C LEU A 77 8.20 0.46 4.25
N PHE A 78 8.11 1.47 5.10
CA PHE A 78 7.04 2.45 5.09
C PHE A 78 7.53 3.74 4.43
N PHE A 79 7.07 3.99 3.21
CA PHE A 79 7.36 5.23 2.51
C PHE A 79 6.22 6.21 2.78
N ARG A 80 6.54 7.30 3.50
CA ARG A 80 5.63 8.45 3.71
C ARG A 80 5.50 9.33 2.46
N GLU A 81 5.98 8.88 1.32
CA GLU A 81 5.94 9.61 0.06
C GLU A 81 4.58 9.46 -0.61
N ILE A 82 4.04 10.57 -1.09
CA ILE A 82 2.89 10.59 -2.00
C ILE A 82 3.44 10.44 -3.42
N ARG A 83 3.23 9.28 -4.04
CA ARG A 83 3.64 9.01 -5.42
C ARG A 83 2.50 9.32 -6.37
N LYS A 84 2.81 9.61 -7.64
CA LYS A 84 1.79 9.59 -8.70
C LYS A 84 1.28 8.14 -8.87
N PRO A 85 0.03 7.95 -9.30
CA PRO A 85 -0.45 6.61 -9.66
C PRO A 85 0.48 6.05 -10.72
N THR A 86 0.69 4.75 -10.67
CA THR A 86 1.42 4.06 -11.74
C THR A 86 0.45 3.98 -12.91
N GLU A 87 0.75 4.70 -13.98
CA GLU A 87 0.12 4.53 -15.30
C GLU A 87 0.53 3.18 -15.90
#